data_AF-A0A420WR83-F1
#
_entry.id   AF-A0A420WR83-F1
#
_cell.length_a   1.000
_cell.length_b   1.000
_cell.length_c   1.000
_cell.angle_alpha   90.00
_cell.angle_beta   90.00
_cell.angle_gamma   90.00
#
_symmetry.space_group_name_H-M   'P 1'
#
loop_
_entity.id
_entity.type
_entity.pdbx_description
1 polymer ?
#
loop_
_entity_poly.entity_id
_entity_poly.type
_entity_poly.pdbx_seq_one_letter_code
_entity_poly.pdbx_strand_id
1 'polypeptide(L)'
;MSVANLSINASRILLLSDTMQYLDRKPAGLCETKTRINEAGHFAVTFRGRAGIGDALFGLLDGADTLESALLRAEAFIRGFRLSEIGMGAEATLAGRHTDIGQLAAYRIARYDDQPELSTTLLAPGTHLLPAGPTSVPIPDAVSEAQMVKLALAQQKMSEMLGSPLCIGGVMHLTEITADTISQRIIGTYPGYDLMARRFNCPNRSAIAALTEQKAVAA
;
A
#
# COMPACT_ATOMS: atom_id res chain seq x y z
N MET A 1 -6.87 1.93 -9.16
CA MET A 1 -5.85 1.26 -8.33
C MET A 1 -5.30 2.24 -7.31
N SER A 2 -4.84 1.71 -6.17
CA SER A 2 -4.33 2.43 -5.00
C SER A 2 -2.89 2.92 -5.17
N VAL A 3 -2.46 3.86 -4.32
CA VAL A 3 -1.06 4.17 -4.07
C VAL A 3 -0.46 3.11 -3.14
N ALA A 4 0.75 2.65 -3.45
CA ALA A 4 1.57 1.77 -2.60
C ALA A 4 3.04 2.08 -2.85
N ASN A 5 3.50 3.22 -2.35
CA ASN A 5 4.90 3.63 -2.53
C ASN A 5 5.77 3.00 -1.45
N LEU A 6 6.97 2.55 -1.83
CA LEU A 6 7.96 2.01 -0.91
C LEU A 6 9.25 2.81 -0.95
N SER A 7 9.91 2.95 0.19
CA SER A 7 11.33 3.26 0.29
C SER A 7 12.02 2.19 1.12
N ILE A 8 12.99 1.50 0.54
CA ILE A 8 13.64 0.32 1.11
C ILE A 8 15.12 0.64 1.31
N ASN A 9 15.60 0.51 2.54
CA ASN A 9 17.03 0.51 2.84
C ASN A 9 17.33 -0.55 3.92
N ALA A 10 18.60 -0.67 4.31
CA ALA A 10 19.06 -1.70 5.24
C ALA A 10 18.45 -1.58 6.66
N SER A 11 18.07 -0.38 7.11
CA SER A 11 17.58 -0.15 8.47
C SER A 11 16.06 -0.09 8.56
N ARG A 12 15.37 0.26 7.48
CA ARG A 12 13.90 0.37 7.45
C ARG A 12 13.28 0.24 6.07
N ILE A 13 12.02 -0.16 6.07
CA ILE A 13 11.10 -0.05 4.93
C ILE A 13 9.98 0.93 5.31
N LEU A 14 9.77 1.92 4.46
CA LEU A 14 8.63 2.83 4.53
C LEU A 14 7.63 2.44 3.44
N LEU A 15 6.38 2.16 3.80
CA LEU A 15 5.30 1.84 2.88
C LEU A 15 4.15 2.84 3.04
N LEU A 16 3.88 3.63 2.00
CA LEU A 16 2.79 4.60 1.98
C LEU A 16 1.63 4.10 1.13
N SER A 17 0.44 4.04 1.71
CA SER A 17 -0.81 3.72 1.01
C SER A 17 -1.88 4.80 1.20
N ASP A 18 -2.75 4.95 0.21
CA ASP A 18 -3.98 5.76 0.31
C ASP A 18 -5.15 4.94 0.90
N THR A 19 -6.34 5.54 1.05
CA THR A 19 -7.52 4.83 1.60
C THR A 19 -8.78 4.91 0.72
N MET A 20 -8.68 5.47 -0.48
CA MET A 20 -9.82 5.57 -1.39
C MET A 20 -10.21 4.22 -1.98
N GLN A 21 -11.47 3.82 -1.83
CA GLN A 21 -12.06 2.68 -2.54
C GLN A 21 -12.82 3.15 -3.78
N TYR A 22 -12.91 2.30 -4.79
CA TYR A 22 -13.57 2.64 -6.05
C TYR A 22 -14.44 1.50 -6.59
N LEU A 23 -15.52 1.89 -7.26
CA LEU A 23 -16.44 1.04 -8.01
C LEU A 23 -16.57 1.64 -9.40
N ASP A 24 -16.39 0.83 -10.45
CA ASP A 24 -16.46 1.27 -11.85
C ASP A 24 -15.64 2.54 -12.13
N ARG A 25 -14.40 2.56 -11.62
CA ARG A 25 -13.43 3.65 -11.78
C ARG A 25 -13.85 4.98 -11.13
N LYS A 26 -14.85 4.96 -10.24
CA LYS A 26 -15.32 6.13 -9.49
C LYS A 26 -15.08 5.93 -7.99
N PRO A 27 -14.81 7.01 -7.23
CA PRO A 27 -14.78 6.95 -5.77
C PRO A 27 -16.08 6.33 -5.22
N ALA A 28 -15.95 5.33 -4.36
CA ALA A 28 -17.06 4.58 -3.80
C ALA A 28 -17.05 4.52 -2.27
N GLY A 29 -15.90 4.78 -1.63
CA GLY A 29 -15.78 4.71 -0.19
C GLY A 29 -14.39 5.08 0.31
N LEU A 30 -14.26 5.14 1.63
CA LEU A 30 -12.97 5.22 2.32
C LEU A 30 -12.85 3.98 3.20
N CYS A 31 -11.75 3.24 3.08
CA CYS A 31 -11.44 2.16 4.02
C CYS A 31 -10.62 2.69 5.21
N GLU A 32 -10.55 1.88 6.27
CA GLU A 32 -9.69 2.14 7.41
C GLU A 32 -8.22 2.15 6.96
N THR A 33 -7.75 1.04 6.39
CA THR A 33 -6.39 0.94 5.84
C THR A 33 -6.37 0.06 4.59
N LYS A 34 -5.35 0.24 3.73
CA LYS A 34 -5.02 -0.67 2.62
C LYS A 34 -3.78 -1.52 2.90
N THR A 35 -3.07 -1.20 3.97
CA THR A 35 -1.93 -1.96 4.46
C THR A 35 -2.27 -2.54 5.81
N ARG A 36 -2.21 -3.85 5.96
CA ARG A 36 -2.40 -4.52 7.25
C ARG A 36 -1.08 -5.04 7.78
N ILE A 37 -0.86 -4.85 9.07
CA ILE A 37 0.21 -5.53 9.81
C ILE A 37 -0.41 -6.83 10.30
N ASN A 38 0.27 -7.97 10.13
CA ASN A 38 -0.26 -9.24 10.63
C ASN A 38 -0.35 -9.22 12.17
N GLU A 39 -1.20 -10.07 12.74
CA GLU A 39 -1.46 -10.06 14.20
C GLU A 39 -0.19 -10.22 15.05
N ALA A 40 0.78 -11.02 14.58
CA ALA A 40 2.06 -11.22 15.28
C ALA A 40 3.07 -10.08 15.08
N GLY A 41 2.80 -9.12 14.19
CA GLY A 41 3.68 -7.96 13.95
C GLY A 41 4.98 -8.29 13.20
N HIS A 42 5.03 -9.41 12.49
CA HIS A 42 6.23 -9.89 11.76
C HIS A 42 6.35 -9.34 10.34
N PHE A 43 5.21 -9.01 9.72
CA PHE A 43 5.17 -8.41 8.39
C PHE A 43 3.95 -7.51 8.20
N ALA A 44 4.03 -6.64 7.21
CA ALA A 44 2.91 -5.89 6.68
C ALA A 44 2.62 -6.28 5.24
N VAL A 45 1.36 -6.19 4.84
CA VAL A 45 0.90 -6.51 3.50
C VAL A 45 -0.03 -5.42 2.99
N THR A 46 0.22 -4.96 1.77
CA THR A 46 -0.70 -4.09 1.02
C THR A 46 -1.21 -4.84 -0.20
N PHE A 47 -2.46 -4.59 -0.57
CA PHE A 47 -3.09 -5.21 -1.73
C PHE A 47 -3.65 -4.17 -2.70
N ARG A 48 -3.43 -4.41 -4.00
CA ARG A 48 -3.98 -3.64 -5.12
C ARG A 48 -4.76 -4.60 -6.01
N GLY A 49 -6.07 -4.36 -6.11
CA GLY A 49 -7.00 -5.22 -6.84
C GLY A 49 -8.42 -5.04 -6.31
N ARG A 50 -9.25 -6.08 -6.43
CA ARG A 50 -10.61 -6.10 -5.86
C ARG A 50 -10.53 -6.20 -4.33
N ALA A 51 -11.22 -5.30 -3.61
CA ALA A 51 -11.17 -5.24 -2.15
C ALA A 51 -11.45 -6.59 -1.48
N GLY A 52 -12.50 -7.31 -1.92
CA GLY A 52 -12.84 -8.62 -1.34
C GLY A 52 -11.77 -9.71 -1.53
N ILE A 53 -10.96 -9.66 -2.60
CA ILE A 53 -9.81 -10.55 -2.76
C ILE A 53 -8.71 -10.17 -1.77
N GLY A 54 -8.48 -8.86 -1.58
CA GLY A 54 -7.55 -8.36 -0.58
C GLY A 54 -7.92 -8.77 0.84
N ASP A 55 -9.20 -8.67 1.21
CA ASP A 55 -9.69 -9.09 2.52
C ASP A 55 -9.49 -10.59 2.77
N ALA A 56 -9.78 -11.42 1.76
CA ALA A 56 -9.54 -12.87 1.84
C ALA A 56 -8.04 -13.21 1.91
N LEU A 57 -7.18 -12.48 1.17
CA LEU A 57 -5.74 -12.63 1.28
C LEU A 57 -5.28 -12.29 2.71
N PHE A 58 -5.72 -11.16 3.26
CA PHE A 58 -5.33 -10.75 4.60
C PHE A 58 -5.68 -11.82 5.65
N GLY A 59 -6.91 -12.34 5.64
CA GLY A 59 -7.30 -13.39 6.58
C GLY A 59 -6.51 -14.70 6.43
N LEU A 60 -6.06 -15.04 5.22
CA LEU A 60 -5.17 -16.19 5.00
C LEU A 60 -3.76 -15.95 5.61
N LEU A 61 -3.27 -14.72 5.49
CA LEU A 61 -1.93 -14.34 5.93
C LEU A 61 -1.83 -14.16 7.45
N ASP A 62 -2.92 -13.85 8.15
CA ASP A 62 -2.90 -13.71 9.62
C ASP A 62 -2.43 -14.98 10.33
N GLY A 63 -2.65 -16.16 9.74
CA GLY A 63 -2.13 -17.42 10.27
C GLY A 63 -0.68 -17.74 9.91
N ALA A 64 0.08 -16.81 9.32
CA ALA A 64 1.49 -17.01 8.94
C ALA A 64 2.43 -16.42 10.01
N ASP A 65 3.39 -17.23 10.44
CA ASP A 65 4.34 -16.85 11.49
C ASP A 65 5.57 -16.12 10.95
N THR A 66 5.84 -16.18 9.65
CA THR A 66 7.02 -15.55 9.04
C THR A 66 6.66 -14.90 7.70
N LEU A 67 7.50 -13.96 7.25
CA LEU A 67 7.35 -13.32 5.94
C LEU A 67 7.39 -14.34 4.80
N GLU A 68 8.23 -15.36 4.93
CA GLU A 68 8.43 -16.43 3.95
C GLU A 68 7.21 -17.35 3.87
N SER A 69 6.64 -17.72 5.03
CA SER A 69 5.39 -18.48 5.06
C SER A 69 4.24 -17.66 4.45
N ALA A 70 4.18 -16.37 4.77
CA ALA A 70 3.20 -15.45 4.19
C ALA A 70 3.37 -15.30 2.68
N LEU A 71 4.61 -15.22 2.18
CA LEU A 71 4.95 -15.18 0.76
C LEU A 71 4.41 -16.42 0.04
N LEU A 72 4.72 -17.63 0.52
CA LEU A 72 4.24 -18.88 -0.07
C LEU A 72 2.71 -18.97 -0.09
N ARG A 73 2.04 -18.54 0.99
CA ARG A 73 0.58 -18.51 1.07
C ARG A 73 -0.03 -17.51 0.08
N ALA A 74 0.56 -16.31 -0.02
CA ALA A 74 0.10 -15.28 -0.95
C ALA A 74 0.27 -15.72 -2.41
N GLU A 75 1.40 -16.37 -2.75
CA GLU A 75 1.63 -16.93 -4.08
C GLU A 75 0.61 -17.99 -4.43
N ALA A 76 0.37 -18.96 -3.53
CA ALA A 76 -0.61 -20.01 -3.74
C ALA A 76 -2.02 -19.43 -3.90
N PHE A 77 -2.38 -18.44 -3.08
CA PHE A 77 -3.67 -17.76 -3.12
C PHE A 77 -3.89 -17.04 -4.46
N ILE A 78 -2.95 -16.18 -4.89
CA ILE A 78 -3.08 -15.41 -6.14
C ILE A 78 -3.05 -16.33 -7.37
N ARG A 79 -2.27 -17.42 -7.32
CA ARG A 79 -2.24 -18.44 -8.38
C ARG A 79 -3.57 -19.20 -8.49
N GLY A 80 -4.26 -19.42 -7.37
CA GLY A 80 -5.48 -20.21 -7.30
C GLY A 80 -6.72 -19.57 -7.95
N PHE A 81 -6.76 -18.24 -8.10
CA PHE A 81 -7.90 -17.56 -8.72
C PHE A 81 -7.97 -17.79 -10.23
N ARG A 82 -9.20 -17.81 -10.76
CA ARG A 82 -9.43 -17.66 -12.20
C ARG A 82 -9.22 -16.20 -12.57
N LEU A 83 -8.57 -15.91 -13.69
CA LEU A 83 -8.31 -14.52 -14.13
C LEU A 83 -9.60 -13.69 -14.22
N SER A 84 -10.72 -14.31 -14.63
CA SER A 84 -12.04 -13.68 -14.67
C SER A 84 -12.54 -13.18 -13.31
N GLU A 85 -12.11 -13.80 -12.20
CA GLU A 85 -12.47 -13.42 -10.84
C GLU A 85 -11.62 -12.25 -10.33
N ILE A 86 -10.41 -12.08 -10.88
CA ILE A 86 -9.46 -11.04 -10.51
C ILE A 86 -9.76 -9.73 -11.26
N GLY A 87 -10.31 -9.81 -12.46
CA GLY A 87 -10.53 -8.65 -13.33
C GLY A 87 -9.22 -8.15 -13.90
N MET A 88 -8.87 -6.88 -13.64
CA MET A 88 -7.63 -6.25 -14.16
C MET A 88 -6.33 -6.75 -13.51
N GLY A 89 -6.41 -7.63 -12.50
CA GLY A 89 -5.24 -8.17 -11.82
C GLY A 89 -5.26 -8.01 -10.30
N ALA A 90 -4.38 -8.78 -9.67
CA ALA A 90 -4.16 -8.83 -8.23
C ALA A 90 -2.67 -8.63 -7.97
N GLU A 91 -2.37 -7.73 -7.07
CA GLU A 91 -1.01 -7.43 -6.66
C GLU A 91 -0.97 -7.30 -5.14
N ALA A 92 -0.10 -8.08 -4.51
CA ALA A 92 0.24 -7.96 -3.11
C ALA A 92 1.69 -7.50 -2.97
N THR A 93 1.95 -6.63 -2.00
CA THR A 93 3.32 -6.36 -1.55
C THR A 93 3.42 -6.72 -0.08
N LEU A 94 4.26 -7.69 0.24
CA LEU A 94 4.58 -8.09 1.60
C LEU A 94 5.93 -7.49 1.97
N ALA A 95 6.04 -6.92 3.17
CA ALA A 95 7.28 -6.35 3.67
C ALA A 95 7.45 -6.68 5.15
N GLY A 96 8.65 -7.07 5.55
CA GLY A 96 8.94 -7.50 6.91
C GLY A 96 10.38 -7.92 7.07
N ARG A 97 10.69 -8.56 8.19
CA ARG A 97 12.00 -9.19 8.38
C ARG A 97 11.99 -10.59 7.79
N HIS A 98 12.91 -10.85 6.87
CA HIS A 98 13.19 -12.19 6.38
C HIS A 98 14.03 -12.94 7.41
N THR A 99 13.51 -14.05 7.91
CA THR A 99 14.11 -14.84 8.99
C THR A 99 15.39 -15.53 8.55
N ASP A 100 15.44 -16.14 7.36
CA ASP A 100 16.62 -16.89 6.89
C ASP A 100 17.86 -16.01 6.69
N ILE A 101 17.69 -14.82 6.11
CA ILE A 101 18.80 -13.88 5.85
C ILE A 101 18.96 -12.81 6.95
N GLY A 102 18.02 -12.75 7.90
CA GLY A 102 18.03 -11.80 9.01
C GLY A 102 17.84 -10.32 8.63
N GLN A 103 17.48 -10.02 7.37
CA GLN A 103 17.38 -8.67 6.82
C GLN A 103 15.93 -8.27 6.51
N LEU A 104 15.69 -6.96 6.37
CA LEU A 104 14.41 -6.47 5.86
C LEU A 104 14.27 -6.81 4.38
N ALA A 105 13.10 -7.29 4.00
CA ALA A 105 12.78 -7.63 2.62
C ALA A 105 11.37 -7.18 2.27
N ALA A 106 11.16 -6.84 0.99
CA ALA A 106 9.85 -6.60 0.43
C ALA A 106 9.68 -7.42 -0.85
N TYR A 107 8.60 -8.17 -0.92
CA TYR A 107 8.23 -8.99 -2.07
C TYR A 107 7.00 -8.42 -2.73
N ARG A 108 7.04 -8.28 -4.05
CA ARG A 108 5.87 -8.01 -4.88
C ARG A 108 5.42 -9.31 -5.54
N ILE A 109 4.15 -9.63 -5.36
CA ILE A 109 3.48 -10.76 -6.01
C ILE A 109 2.39 -10.17 -6.88
N ALA A 110 2.43 -10.43 -8.19
CA ALA A 110 1.50 -9.85 -9.13
C ALA A 110 1.02 -10.87 -10.16
N ARG A 111 -0.23 -10.75 -10.55
CA ARG A 111 -0.83 -11.49 -11.65
C ARG A 111 -1.89 -10.61 -12.30
N TYR A 112 -1.75 -10.33 -13.58
CA TYR A 112 -2.66 -9.46 -14.33
C TYR A 112 -3.35 -10.25 -15.45
N ASP A 113 -4.33 -9.65 -16.10
CA ASP A 113 -5.04 -10.27 -17.23
C ASP A 113 -4.16 -10.34 -18.49
N ASP A 114 -3.37 -9.31 -18.73
CA ASP A 114 -2.39 -9.21 -19.82
C ASP A 114 -1.09 -10.00 -19.55
N GLN A 115 -0.83 -10.33 -18.28
CA GLN A 115 0.29 -11.14 -17.81
C GLN A 115 -0.22 -12.22 -16.85
N PRO A 116 -0.75 -13.33 -17.40
CA PRO A 116 -1.49 -14.32 -16.62
C PRO A 116 -0.61 -15.21 -15.74
N GLU A 117 0.70 -15.23 -15.99
CA GLU A 117 1.68 -15.90 -15.15
C GLU A 117 1.90 -15.12 -13.85
N LEU A 118 2.00 -15.85 -12.74
CA LEU A 118 2.33 -15.24 -11.45
C LEU A 118 3.78 -14.74 -11.50
N SER A 119 3.97 -13.46 -11.20
CA SER A 119 5.28 -12.87 -10.97
C SER A 119 5.50 -12.66 -9.47
N THR A 120 6.62 -13.17 -8.97
CA THR A 120 7.13 -12.85 -7.63
C THR A 120 8.49 -12.17 -7.79
N THR A 121 8.63 -10.98 -7.22
CA THR A 121 9.86 -10.18 -7.32
C THR A 121 10.29 -9.72 -5.93
N LEU A 122 11.54 -10.00 -5.55
CA LEU A 122 12.20 -9.34 -4.43
C LEU A 122 12.57 -7.91 -4.85
N LEU A 123 12.07 -6.92 -4.13
CA LEU A 123 12.34 -5.52 -4.42
C LEU A 123 13.74 -5.14 -3.90
N ALA A 124 14.57 -4.60 -4.80
CA ALA A 124 15.89 -4.09 -4.44
C ALA A 124 15.79 -2.87 -3.49
N PRO A 125 16.86 -2.55 -2.72
CA PRO A 125 16.96 -1.28 -2.03
C PRO A 125 16.72 -0.12 -3.00
N GLY A 126 15.95 0.88 -2.59
CA GLY A 126 15.46 1.90 -3.51
C GLY A 126 14.07 2.43 -3.15
N THR A 127 13.60 3.37 -3.97
CA THR A 127 12.22 3.85 -3.93
C THR A 127 11.41 3.22 -5.06
N HIS A 128 10.28 2.62 -4.70
CA HIS A 128 9.37 1.93 -5.63
C HIS A 128 8.02 2.62 -5.62
N LEU A 129 7.60 3.19 -6.76
CA LEU A 129 6.32 3.86 -6.87
C LEU A 129 5.26 2.93 -7.46
N LEU A 130 4.08 2.93 -6.85
CA LEU A 130 2.89 2.30 -7.40
C LEU A 130 1.69 3.22 -7.19
N PRO A 131 0.92 3.56 -8.23
CA PRO A 131 1.21 3.29 -9.65
C PRO A 131 2.56 3.89 -10.09
N ALA A 132 3.30 3.15 -10.92
CA ALA A 132 4.59 3.63 -11.42
C ALA A 132 4.38 4.78 -12.41
N GLY A 133 5.26 5.79 -12.34
CA GLY A 133 5.32 6.84 -13.34
C GLY A 133 5.95 6.34 -14.65
N PRO A 134 6.01 7.19 -15.68
CA PRO A 134 6.80 6.89 -16.87
C PRO A 134 8.27 6.63 -16.49
N THR A 135 8.92 5.68 -17.18
CA THR A 135 10.29 5.21 -16.92
C THR A 135 11.37 6.29 -16.97
N SER A 136 11.05 7.50 -17.45
CA SER A 136 11.96 8.63 -17.58
C SER A 136 12.07 9.52 -16.35
N VAL A 137 11.24 9.33 -15.31
CA VAL A 137 11.33 10.13 -14.08
C VAL A 137 12.35 9.48 -13.14
N PRO A 138 13.51 10.11 -12.86
CA PRO A 138 14.45 9.59 -11.88
C PRO A 138 13.83 9.66 -10.49
N ILE A 139 13.82 8.53 -9.80
CA ILE A 139 13.31 8.42 -8.43
C ILE A 139 14.53 8.29 -7.51
N PRO A 140 14.62 9.07 -6.42
CA PRO A 140 15.74 8.94 -5.47
C PRO A 140 15.82 7.53 -4.86
N ASP A 141 17.03 7.03 -4.62
CA ASP A 141 17.25 5.71 -4.01
C ASP A 141 16.66 5.61 -2.59
N ALA A 142 16.66 6.73 -1.86
CA ALA A 142 16.02 6.82 -0.56
C ALA A 142 15.22 8.11 -0.45
N VAL A 143 14.05 8.00 0.16
CA VAL A 143 13.16 9.15 0.38
C VAL A 143 12.74 9.23 1.84
N SER A 144 12.76 10.45 2.37
CA SER A 144 12.15 10.77 3.66
C SER A 144 10.62 10.68 3.58
N GLU A 145 9.96 10.65 4.74
CA GLU A 145 8.50 10.69 4.80
C GLU A 145 7.91 11.92 4.10
N ALA A 146 8.53 13.09 4.29
CA ALA A 146 8.11 14.30 3.62
C ALA A 146 8.21 14.18 2.08
N GLN A 147 9.22 13.47 1.58
CA GLN A 147 9.34 13.17 0.15
C GLN A 147 8.30 12.12 -0.30
N MET A 148 7.99 11.11 0.52
CA MET A 148 6.92 10.15 0.24
C MET A 148 5.56 10.83 0.07
N VAL A 149 5.23 11.81 0.93
CA VAL A 149 4.01 12.63 0.80
C VAL A 149 4.01 13.39 -0.53
N LYS A 150 5.12 14.05 -0.89
CA LYS A 150 5.22 14.80 -2.16
C LYS A 150 5.03 13.89 -3.37
N LEU A 151 5.61 12.69 -3.35
CA LEU A 151 5.47 11.70 -4.43
C LEU A 151 4.02 11.21 -4.55
N ALA A 152 3.37 10.92 -3.43
CA ALA A 152 1.96 10.51 -3.40
C ALA A 152 1.03 11.59 -3.96
N LEU A 153 1.24 12.86 -3.57
CA LEU A 153 0.49 14.00 -4.10
C LEU A 153 0.74 14.21 -5.60
N ALA A 154 1.98 14.02 -6.07
CA ALA A 154 2.30 14.09 -7.49
C ALA A 154 1.59 12.99 -8.28
N GLN A 155 1.51 11.76 -7.76
CA GLN A 155 0.76 10.66 -8.40
C GLN A 155 -0.74 10.95 -8.46
N GLN A 156 -1.34 11.51 -7.40
CA GLN A 156 -2.75 11.92 -7.44
C GLN A 156 -2.98 12.97 -8.53
N LYS A 157 -2.17 14.05 -8.53
CA LYS A 157 -2.27 15.13 -9.52
C LYS A 157 -2.11 14.60 -10.95
N MET A 158 -1.15 13.71 -11.17
CA MET A 158 -0.94 13.10 -12.49
C MET A 158 -2.14 12.23 -12.91
N SER A 159 -2.71 11.46 -11.98
CA SER A 159 -3.91 10.68 -12.22
C SER A 159 -5.08 11.55 -12.68
N GLU A 160 -5.30 12.67 -11.99
CA GLU A 160 -6.34 13.65 -12.31
C GLU A 160 -6.09 14.30 -13.67
N MET A 161 -4.86 14.76 -13.94
CA MET A 161 -4.49 15.41 -15.20
C MET A 161 -4.65 14.49 -16.42
N LEU A 162 -4.33 13.21 -16.27
CA LEU A 162 -4.42 12.23 -17.35
C LEU A 162 -5.82 11.62 -17.49
N GLY A 163 -6.79 12.00 -16.65
CA GLY A 163 -8.10 11.36 -16.59
C GLY A 163 -8.01 9.86 -16.31
N SER A 164 -6.95 9.46 -15.59
CA SER A 164 -6.64 8.06 -15.34
C SER A 164 -7.73 7.43 -14.45
N PRO A 165 -8.09 6.16 -14.66
CA PRO A 165 -9.08 5.46 -13.83
C PRO A 165 -8.59 5.17 -12.40
N LEU A 166 -7.46 5.76 -11.98
CA LEU A 166 -6.85 5.55 -10.67
C LEU A 166 -7.42 6.56 -9.66
N CYS A 167 -8.30 6.06 -8.78
CA CYS A 167 -8.81 6.82 -7.65
C CYS A 167 -7.81 6.79 -6.49
N ILE A 168 -6.92 7.78 -6.44
CA ILE A 168 -5.98 8.02 -5.33
C ILE A 168 -6.62 9.06 -4.40
N GLY A 169 -6.74 8.77 -3.12
CA GLY A 169 -7.27 9.76 -2.17
C GLY A 169 -7.50 9.26 -0.75
N GLY A 170 -8.21 10.06 0.04
CA GLY A 170 -8.46 9.76 1.45
C GLY A 170 -7.30 10.22 2.34
N VAL A 171 -6.85 9.33 3.21
CA VAL A 171 -5.71 9.60 4.11
C VAL A 171 -4.46 8.88 3.62
N MET A 172 -3.29 9.36 4.01
CA MET A 172 -1.99 8.73 3.74
C MET A 172 -1.56 7.93 4.97
N HIS A 173 -1.62 6.61 4.89
CA HIS A 173 -1.05 5.73 5.90
C HIS A 173 0.42 5.47 5.57
N LEU A 174 1.29 5.67 6.55
CA LEU A 174 2.67 5.23 6.51
C LEU A 174 2.82 4.04 7.43
N THR A 175 3.28 2.93 6.87
CA THR A 175 3.75 1.78 7.64
C THR A 175 5.27 1.80 7.64
N GLU A 176 5.86 1.89 8.82
CA GLU A 176 7.31 1.82 9.02
C GLU A 176 7.68 0.46 9.61
N ILE A 177 8.58 -0.24 8.93
CA ILE A 177 9.08 -1.56 9.29
C ILE A 177 10.57 -1.40 9.57
N THR A 178 10.99 -1.74 10.78
CA THR A 178 12.39 -1.82 11.19
C THR A 178 12.73 -3.26 11.56
N ALA A 179 13.97 -3.51 11.97
CA ALA A 179 14.37 -4.84 12.47
C ALA A 179 13.58 -5.29 13.71
N ASP A 180 13.06 -4.33 14.48
CA ASP A 180 12.49 -4.57 15.81
C ASP A 180 10.97 -4.36 15.86
N THR A 181 10.43 -3.49 15.00
CA THR A 181 9.03 -3.06 15.10
C THR A 181 8.39 -2.84 13.74
N ILE A 182 7.09 -3.09 13.67
CA ILE A 182 6.24 -2.62 12.58
C ILE A 182 5.19 -1.69 13.17
N SER A 183 5.11 -0.46 12.67
CA SER A 183 4.14 0.54 13.13
C SER A 183 3.43 1.19 11.95
N GLN A 184 2.19 1.63 12.17
CA GLN A 184 1.41 2.33 11.16
C GLN A 184 0.80 3.60 11.75
N ARG A 185 0.83 4.69 10.98
CA ARG A 185 0.21 5.96 11.37
C ARG A 185 -0.24 6.77 10.16
N ILE A 186 -1.16 7.70 10.40
CA ILE A 186 -1.56 8.68 9.40
C ILE A 186 -0.54 9.82 9.37
N ILE A 187 -0.04 10.15 8.18
CA ILE A 187 0.97 11.22 8.00
C ILE A 187 0.41 12.45 7.27
N GLY A 188 -0.76 12.31 6.65
CA GLY A 188 -1.42 13.40 5.96
C GLY A 188 -2.71 12.98 5.26
N THR A 189 -3.28 13.92 4.52
CA THR A 189 -4.50 13.74 3.75
C THR A 189 -4.25 14.18 2.30
N TYR A 190 -4.94 13.54 1.37
CA TYR A 190 -4.95 14.00 -0.01
C TYR A 190 -5.89 15.22 -0.18
N PRO A 191 -5.61 16.13 -1.13
CA PRO A 191 -6.57 17.10 -1.63
C PRO A 191 -7.98 16.53 -1.82
N GLY A 192 -8.99 17.25 -1.35
CA GLY A 192 -10.40 16.83 -1.43
C GLY A 192 -10.85 15.87 -0.30
N TYR A 193 -9.98 15.55 0.67
CA TYR A 193 -10.30 14.67 1.80
C TYR A 193 -11.62 15.05 2.50
N ASP A 194 -11.83 16.31 2.88
CA ASP A 194 -13.01 16.71 3.64
C ASP A 194 -14.33 16.45 2.89
N LEU A 195 -14.32 16.66 1.57
CA LEU A 195 -15.48 16.37 0.73
C LEU A 195 -15.76 14.87 0.69
N MET A 196 -14.73 14.05 0.51
CA MET A 196 -14.85 12.59 0.47
C MET A 196 -15.25 12.02 1.85
N ALA A 197 -14.68 12.55 2.92
CA ALA A 197 -14.97 12.15 4.30
C ALA A 197 -16.40 12.47 4.71
N ARG A 198 -16.97 13.58 4.22
CA ARG A 198 -18.41 13.88 4.37
C ARG A 198 -19.28 12.95 3.53
N ARG A 199 -18.89 12.70 2.28
CA ARG A 199 -19.67 11.89 1.33
C ARG A 199 -19.75 10.41 1.72
N PHE A 200 -18.65 9.83 2.17
CA PHE A 200 -18.52 8.38 2.35
C PHE A 200 -18.44 7.93 3.81
N ASN A 201 -18.51 8.87 4.76
CA ASN A 201 -18.22 8.64 6.17
C ASN A 201 -16.82 8.04 6.42
N CYS A 202 -15.84 8.89 6.72
CA CYS A 202 -14.46 8.43 6.93
C CYS A 202 -14.30 7.62 8.22
N PRO A 203 -13.79 6.36 8.16
CA PRO A 203 -13.49 5.57 9.35
C PRO A 203 -12.33 6.15 10.17
N ASN A 204 -11.41 6.88 9.53
CA ASN A 204 -10.22 7.46 10.16
C ASN A 204 -10.46 8.86 10.77
N ARG A 205 -11.72 9.29 10.94
CA ARG A 205 -12.05 10.67 11.35
C ARG A 205 -11.39 11.06 12.67
N SER A 206 -11.43 10.19 13.67
CA SER A 206 -10.85 10.46 15.00
C SER A 206 -9.32 10.58 14.94
N ALA A 207 -8.67 9.70 14.19
CA ALA A 207 -7.22 9.73 14.02
C ALA A 207 -6.75 10.99 13.27
N ILE A 208 -7.54 11.46 12.30
CA ILE A 208 -7.27 12.74 11.59
C ILE A 208 -7.45 13.95 12.50
N ALA A 209 -8.47 13.96 13.36
CA ALA A 209 -8.65 15.03 14.34
C ALA A 209 -7.43 15.13 15.28
N ALA A 210 -6.97 13.99 15.81
CA ALA A 210 -5.79 13.92 16.66
C ALA A 210 -4.51 14.39 15.93
N LEU A 211 -4.29 13.98 14.68
CA LEU A 211 -3.15 14.45 13.88
C LEU A 211 -3.19 15.96 13.65
N THR A 212 -4.37 16.53 13.43
CA THR A 212 -4.55 17.97 13.18
C THR A 212 -4.23 18.77 14.43
N GLU A 213 -4.70 18.31 15.60
CA GLU A 213 -4.40 18.92 16.89
C GLU A 213 -2.89 18.88 17.19
N GLN A 214 -2.24 17.74 16.98
CA GLN A 214 -0.78 17.61 17.16
C GLN A 214 0.00 18.59 16.27
N LYS A 215 -0.42 18.78 15.02
CA LYS A 215 0.23 19.74 14.10
C LYS A 215 0.01 21.19 14.52
N ALA A 216 -1.15 21.51 15.10
CA ALA A 216 -1.44 22.86 15.58
C ALA A 216 -0.60 23.23 16.81
N VAL A 217 -0.30 22.26 17.69
CA VAL A 217 0.57 22.47 18.87
C VAL A 217 2.04 22.63 18.47
N ALA A 218 2.46 21.99 17.38
CA ALA A 218 3.85 22.03 16.90
C ALA A 218 4.20 23.25 16.03
N ALA A 219 3.21 24.09 15.68
CA ALA A 219 3.36 25.27 14.82
C ALA A 219 3.42 26.55 15.65
#